data_AF-A0A8S3VE06-F1
#
_entry.id   AF-A0A8S3VE06-F1
#
_cell.length_a   1.000
_cell.length_b   1.000
_cell.length_c   1.000
_cell.angle_alpha   90.00
_cell.angle_beta   90.00
_cell.angle_gamma   90.00
#
_symmetry.space_group_name_H-M   'P 1'
#
loop_
_entity.id
_entity.type
_entity.pdbx_description
1 polymer ?
#
loop_
_entity_poly.entity_id
_entity_poly.type
_entity_poly.pdbx_seq_one_letter_code
_entity_poly.pdbx_strand_id
1 'polypeptide(L)'
;MKKSAIVGAMFVLLLIYSCVNEVQGAEPKNSVRVLKCSKHCILPFTRRKARTLVDPSSGRILLRIANLTSFERTLYKSTCLAECHLCDNIFEIENTERTNLKVFKIKESKADEVPEHLVTLFENSISNLTEEQGIQMKGVLKRQADAFANPKNELGITDLIKHKINTGDATPITYNPRRLPLAKQEVADREGQRMLDIGVI
;
A
#
# COMPACT_ATOMS: atom_id res chain seq x y z
N MET A 1 -35.79 18.57 -23.54
CA MET A 1 -36.12 17.97 -22.23
C MET A 1 -34.83 17.59 -21.50
N LYS A 2 -34.52 18.26 -20.39
CA LYS A 2 -33.28 18.05 -19.62
C LYS A 2 -33.43 16.77 -18.78
N LYS A 3 -32.84 15.65 -19.24
CA LYS A 3 -32.75 14.43 -18.44
C LYS A 3 -31.71 14.66 -17.34
N SER A 4 -32.16 14.76 -16.08
CA SER A 4 -31.30 14.84 -14.89
C SER A 4 -31.59 13.66 -13.99
N ALA A 5 -30.56 13.06 -13.41
CA ALA A 5 -30.70 11.98 -12.44
C ALA A 5 -30.60 12.55 -11.03
N ILE A 6 -31.55 12.23 -10.16
CA ILE A 6 -31.49 12.59 -8.73
C ILE A 6 -30.86 11.41 -8.00
N VAL A 7 -29.79 11.66 -7.26
CA VAL A 7 -29.17 10.68 -6.35
C VAL A 7 -29.60 11.03 -4.93
N GLY A 8 -30.42 10.16 -4.34
CA GLY A 8 -30.92 10.31 -2.97
C GLY A 8 -29.80 10.32 -1.92
N ALA A 9 -30.10 10.80 -0.71
CA ALA A 9 -29.17 10.80 0.41
C ALA A 9 -28.75 9.35 0.77
N MET A 10 -27.45 9.13 1.01
CA MET A 10 -26.87 7.80 1.28
C MET A 10 -27.16 6.69 0.24
N PHE A 11 -27.50 7.05 -1.00
CA PHE A 11 -27.81 6.06 -2.05
C PHE A 11 -26.64 5.84 -3.02
N VAL A 12 -26.52 4.60 -3.51
CA VAL A 12 -25.61 4.23 -4.61
C VAL A 12 -26.45 4.07 -5.88
N LEU A 13 -26.15 4.87 -6.90
CA LEU A 13 -26.81 4.79 -8.20
C LEU A 13 -25.83 4.26 -9.24
N LEU A 14 -26.28 3.33 -10.07
CA LEU A 14 -25.55 2.82 -11.22
C LEU A 14 -25.98 3.63 -12.45
N LEU A 15 -25.09 4.44 -13.01
CA LEU A 15 -25.38 5.24 -14.20
C LEU A 15 -24.57 4.77 -15.40
N ILE A 16 -25.25 4.60 -16.53
CA ILE A 16 -24.60 4.43 -17.84
C ILE A 16 -24.25 5.83 -18.33
N TYR A 17 -22.96 6.13 -18.43
CA TYR A 17 -22.48 7.40 -18.95
C TYR A 17 -21.83 7.20 -20.32
N SER A 18 -22.04 8.17 -21.21
CA SER A 18 -21.36 8.18 -22.51
C SER A 18 -19.97 8.78 -22.32
N CYS A 19 -18.94 8.07 -22.75
CA CYS A 19 -17.58 8.62 -22.75
C CYS A 19 -17.51 9.63 -23.91
N VAL A 20 -17.37 10.92 -23.60
CA VAL A 20 -17.09 11.94 -24.62
C VAL A 20 -15.62 12.30 -24.47
N ASN A 21 -14.78 11.64 -25.26
CA ASN A 21 -13.41 12.05 -25.48
C ASN A 21 -13.31 12.38 -26.97
N GLU A 22 -13.43 13.66 -27.31
CA GLU A 22 -12.81 14.17 -28.54
C GLU A 22 -11.30 14.13 -28.33
N VAL A 23 -10.67 13.06 -28.81
CA VAL A 23 -9.21 13.01 -28.97
C VAL A 23 -8.98 12.90 -30.47
N GLN A 24 -8.56 14.01 -31.07
CA GLN A 24 -8.01 14.01 -32.43
C GLN A 24 -6.74 13.18 -32.42
N GLY A 25 -6.75 12.01 -33.07
CA GLY A 25 -5.57 11.17 -33.25
C GLY A 25 -5.92 9.68 -33.28
N ALA A 26 -5.39 8.97 -34.28
CA ALA A 26 -5.68 7.56 -34.56
C ALA A 26 -5.49 6.65 -33.33
N GLU A 27 -6.55 5.96 -32.91
CA GLU A 27 -6.54 5.10 -31.73
C GLU A 27 -5.95 3.70 -32.03
N PRO A 28 -5.07 3.17 -31.17
CA PRO A 28 -4.74 1.75 -31.19
C PRO A 28 -5.93 0.92 -30.67
N LYS A 29 -6.30 -0.11 -31.44
CA LYS A 29 -7.26 -1.15 -31.02
C LYS A 29 -6.70 -1.83 -29.77
N ASN A 30 -7.49 -1.92 -28.68
CA ASN A 30 -7.13 -2.44 -27.33
C ASN A 30 -6.37 -1.49 -26.37
N SER A 31 -6.67 -0.19 -26.33
CA SER A 31 -6.15 0.67 -25.24
C SER A 31 -7.04 0.63 -23.99
N VAL A 32 -6.70 -0.21 -23.02
CA VAL A 32 -7.36 -0.16 -21.70
C VAL A 32 -7.01 1.16 -21.01
N ARG A 33 -8.01 1.87 -20.50
CA ARG A 33 -7.85 3.16 -19.82
C ARG A 33 -8.23 3.05 -18.35
N VAL A 34 -7.60 3.84 -17.49
CA VAL A 34 -8.02 4.00 -16.10
C VAL A 34 -8.81 5.28 -15.96
N LEU A 35 -10.02 5.14 -15.42
CA LEU A 35 -10.84 6.26 -15.00
C LEU A 35 -10.37 6.75 -13.63
N LYS A 36 -10.24 8.06 -13.50
CA LYS A 36 -10.01 8.75 -12.23
C LYS A 36 -11.11 9.77 -12.02
N CYS A 37 -11.59 9.91 -10.79
CA CYS A 37 -12.53 10.98 -10.46
C CYS A 37 -11.90 12.35 -10.77
N SER A 38 -12.61 13.20 -11.52
CA SER A 38 -12.06 14.51 -11.88
C SER A 38 -11.92 15.38 -10.64
N LYS A 39 -10.82 16.15 -10.58
CA LYS A 39 -10.58 17.10 -9.48
C LYS A 39 -11.60 18.24 -9.46
N HIS A 40 -12.25 18.51 -10.59
CA HIS A 40 -13.25 19.56 -10.77
C HIS A 40 -14.69 19.09 -10.59
N CYS A 41 -14.92 17.84 -10.14
CA CYS A 41 -16.27 17.37 -9.87
C CYS A 41 -16.92 18.16 -8.72
N ILE A 42 -18.13 18.66 -8.98
CA ILE A 42 -18.98 19.46 -8.08
C ILE A 42 -19.53 18.62 -6.88
N LEU A 43 -19.07 17.37 -6.74
CA LEU A 43 -19.36 16.49 -5.60
C LEU A 43 -18.09 16.35 -4.73
N PRO A 44 -17.75 17.36 -3.90
CA PRO A 44 -16.49 17.38 -3.15
C PRO A 44 -16.34 16.23 -2.14
N PHE A 45 -17.43 15.53 -1.79
CA PHE A 45 -17.45 14.55 -0.71
C PHE A 45 -17.71 13.10 -1.15
N THR A 46 -17.82 12.81 -2.45
CA THR A 46 -17.81 11.42 -2.94
C THR A 46 -16.37 10.94 -3.12
N ARG A 47 -15.56 11.00 -2.05
CA ARG A 47 -14.20 10.45 -2.03
C ARG A 47 -14.26 8.93 -1.94
N ARG A 48 -14.69 8.27 -3.01
CA ARG A 48 -14.13 6.96 -3.35
C ARG A 48 -13.47 7.07 -4.70
N LYS A 49 -12.17 6.78 -4.72
CA LYS A 49 -11.37 6.57 -5.92
C LYS A 49 -11.99 5.39 -6.67
N ALA A 50 -12.89 5.63 -7.61
CA ALA A 50 -13.24 4.63 -8.60
C ALA A 50 -12.03 4.53 -9.55
N ARG A 51 -11.05 3.68 -9.19
CA ARG A 51 -10.02 3.23 -10.11
C ARG A 51 -10.62 2.05 -10.86
N THR A 52 -11.32 2.34 -11.94
CA THR A 52 -11.90 1.30 -12.79
C THR A 52 -11.10 1.26 -14.08
N LEU A 53 -10.59 0.07 -14.40
CA LEU A 53 -10.04 -0.24 -15.72
C LEU A 53 -11.22 -0.42 -16.67
N VAL A 54 -11.25 0.34 -17.75
CA VAL A 54 -12.33 0.32 -18.72
C VAL A 54 -11.75 0.28 -20.12
N ASP A 55 -12.37 -0.52 -20.97
CA ASP A 55 -12.14 -0.49 -22.40
C ASP A 55 -13.07 0.57 -23.04
N PRO A 56 -12.52 1.68 -23.55
CA PRO A 56 -13.30 2.76 -24.15
C PRO A 56 -13.96 2.37 -25.47
N SER A 57 -13.61 1.24 -26.08
CA SER A 57 -14.08 0.79 -27.40
C SER A 57 -15.62 0.68 -27.50
N SER A 58 -16.30 0.51 -26.37
CA SER A 58 -17.76 0.38 -26.29
C SER A 58 -18.52 1.72 -26.24
N GLY A 59 -17.82 2.85 -26.11
CA GLY A 59 -18.41 4.21 -26.07
C GLY A 59 -19.30 4.52 -24.86
N ARG A 60 -19.66 3.52 -24.04
CA ARG A 60 -20.49 3.65 -22.84
C ARG A 60 -19.82 2.98 -21.66
N ILE A 61 -19.78 3.70 -20.55
CA ILE A 61 -19.10 3.26 -19.33
C ILE A 61 -20.10 3.26 -18.18
N LEU A 62 -20.14 2.16 -17.44
CA LEU A 62 -20.92 2.05 -16.21
C LEU A 62 -20.15 2.65 -15.05
N LEU A 63 -20.69 3.72 -14.47
CA LEU A 63 -20.13 4.36 -13.29
C LEU A 63 -21.03 4.08 -12.08
N ARG A 64 -20.41 3.69 -10.96
CA ARG A 64 -21.07 3.61 -9.65
C ARG A 64 -20.82 4.92 -8.92
N ILE A 65 -21.89 5.67 -8.69
CA ILE A 65 -21.83 6.95 -7.98
C ILE A 65 -22.56 6.77 -6.66
N ALA A 66 -21.91 7.16 -5.58
CA ALA A 66 -22.49 7.11 -4.24
C ALA A 66 -22.62 8.52 -3.71
N ASN A 67 -23.83 8.95 -3.33
CA ASN A 67 -24.02 10.20 -2.62
C ASN A 67 -23.82 9.96 -1.12
N LEU A 68 -22.70 10.43 -0.58
CA LEU A 68 -22.37 10.31 0.85
C LEU A 68 -22.92 11.46 1.69
N THR A 69 -23.69 12.37 1.10
CA THR A 69 -24.30 13.50 1.82
C THR A 69 -25.73 13.17 2.23
N SER A 70 -26.20 13.83 3.28
CA SER A 70 -27.57 13.73 3.79
C SER A 70 -28.61 14.44 2.92
N PHE A 71 -28.18 15.06 1.81
CA PHE A 71 -29.03 15.84 0.91
C PHE A 71 -29.03 15.22 -0.48
N GLU A 72 -30.17 15.30 -1.17
CA GLU A 72 -30.29 14.85 -2.55
C GLU A 72 -29.42 15.70 -3.48
N ARG A 73 -28.84 15.06 -4.50
CA ARG A 73 -28.01 15.74 -5.50
C ARG A 73 -28.50 15.44 -6.91
N THR A 74 -28.71 16.49 -7.68
CA THR A 74 -29.10 16.39 -9.09
C THR A 74 -27.86 16.35 -9.98
N LEU A 75 -27.71 15.28 -10.75
CA LEU A 75 -26.71 15.17 -11.80
C LEU A 75 -27.29 15.68 -13.12
N TYR A 76 -26.68 16.74 -13.63
CA TYR A 76 -27.05 17.30 -14.92
C TYR A 76 -26.39 16.52 -16.06
N LYS A 77 -27.10 16.43 -17.20
CA LYS A 77 -26.50 15.99 -18.47
C LYS A 77 -25.24 16.82 -18.74
N SER A 78 -24.19 16.18 -19.27
CA SER A 78 -22.85 16.74 -19.54
C SER A 78 -22.03 17.21 -18.32
N THR A 79 -22.35 16.75 -17.12
CA THR A 79 -21.45 16.91 -15.96
C THR A 79 -20.24 15.99 -16.09
N CYS A 80 -19.02 16.52 -16.10
CA CYS A 80 -17.81 15.72 -16.07
C CYS A 80 -17.63 15.04 -14.70
N LEU A 81 -17.61 13.70 -14.69
CA LEU A 81 -17.51 12.88 -13.47
C LEU A 81 -16.14 12.23 -13.27
N ALA A 82 -15.42 11.98 -14.37
CA ALA A 82 -14.15 11.28 -14.36
C ALA A 82 -13.30 11.66 -15.57
N GLU A 83 -11.99 11.66 -15.38
CA GLU A 83 -10.97 11.81 -16.42
C GLU A 83 -10.43 10.42 -16.78
N CYS A 84 -10.27 10.15 -18.08
CA CYS A 84 -9.68 8.91 -18.59
C CYS A 84 -8.18 9.11 -18.79
N HIS A 85 -7.35 8.23 -18.24
CA HIS A 85 -5.91 8.20 -18.52
C HIS A 85 -5.51 6.89 -19.21
N LEU A 86 -4.55 6.98 -20.12
CA LEU A 86 -3.89 5.81 -20.70
C LEU A 86 -3.13 5.03 -19.62
N CYS A 87 -3.09 3.71 -19.79
CA CYS A 87 -2.31 2.81 -18.95
C CYS A 87 -1.26 2.11 -19.80
N ASP A 88 0.00 2.34 -19.44
CA ASP A 88 1.14 1.82 -20.21
C ASP A 88 1.50 0.38 -19.80
N ASN A 89 1.16 -0.04 -18.57
CA ASN A 89 1.53 -1.35 -18.02
C ASN A 89 0.31 -2.08 -17.44
N ILE A 90 -0.16 -3.11 -18.15
CA ILE A 90 -1.20 -4.03 -17.68
C ILE A 90 -0.51 -5.36 -17.39
N PHE A 91 -0.56 -5.79 -16.13
CA PHE A 91 -0.08 -7.12 -15.74
C PHE A 91 -1.27 -8.05 -15.63
N GLU A 92 -1.32 -9.06 -16.49
CA GLU A 92 -2.28 -10.14 -16.37
C GLU A 92 -1.88 -11.02 -15.19
N ILE A 93 -2.66 -10.96 -14.12
CA ILE A 93 -2.46 -11.84 -12.98
C ILE A 93 -3.23 -13.12 -13.30
N GLU A 94 -2.50 -14.18 -13.65
CA GLU A 94 -3.07 -15.52 -13.70
C GLU A 94 -3.56 -15.88 -12.29
N ASN A 95 -4.86 -16.16 -12.16
CA ASN A 95 -5.52 -16.46 -10.90
C ASN A 95 -5.02 -17.81 -10.35
N THR A 96 -3.91 -17.83 -9.63
CA THR A 96 -3.68 -18.88 -8.64
C THR A 96 -4.51 -18.54 -7.41
N GLU A 97 -5.54 -19.34 -7.20
CA GLU A 97 -6.40 -19.51 -6.01
C GLU A 97 -6.46 -18.36 -5.00
N ARG A 98 -7.67 -17.79 -4.87
CA ARG A 98 -8.13 -16.72 -3.98
C ARG A 98 -7.74 -16.89 -2.50
N THR A 99 -6.46 -16.78 -2.18
CA THR A 99 -5.92 -16.80 -0.82
C THR A 99 -5.53 -15.39 -0.45
N ASN A 100 -6.49 -14.58 0.03
CA ASN A 100 -6.28 -13.36 0.81
C ASN A 100 -4.98 -12.57 0.52
N LEU A 101 -4.70 -12.29 -0.76
CA LEU A 101 -3.51 -11.52 -1.13
C LEU A 101 -3.79 -10.06 -0.76
N LYS A 102 -3.34 -9.67 0.43
CA LYS A 102 -3.03 -8.27 0.72
C LYS A 102 -2.10 -7.83 -0.39
N VAL A 103 -2.58 -6.92 -1.25
CA VAL A 103 -1.75 -6.25 -2.25
C VAL A 103 -0.64 -5.53 -1.48
N PHE A 104 0.51 -6.19 -1.34
CA PHE A 104 1.71 -5.55 -0.86
C PHE A 104 1.99 -4.42 -1.87
N LYS A 105 2.18 -3.21 -1.34
CA LYS A 105 2.85 -2.17 -2.12
C LYS A 105 4.17 -2.78 -2.57
N ILE A 106 4.26 -3.17 -3.83
CA ILE A 106 5.54 -3.38 -4.48
C ILE A 106 6.18 -1.99 -4.45
N LYS A 107 7.06 -1.76 -3.47
CA LYS A 107 8.00 -0.66 -3.57
C LYS A 107 8.88 -1.05 -4.76
N GLU A 108 8.64 -0.43 -5.91
CA GLU A 108 9.67 -0.36 -6.95
C GLU A 108 10.88 0.30 -6.30
N SER A 109 11.86 -0.50 -5.93
CA SER A 109 13.15 -0.01 -5.44
C SER A 109 14.24 -0.88 -6.02
N LYS A 110 15.07 -0.23 -6.87
CA LYS A 110 16.37 -0.66 -7.41
C LYS A 110 16.41 -2.14 -7.83
N ALA A 111 16.16 -2.35 -9.11
CA ALA A 111 16.36 -3.64 -9.76
C ALA A 111 17.81 -4.12 -9.51
N ASP A 112 17.93 -5.39 -9.16
CA ASP A 112 19.15 -6.20 -9.15
C ASP A 112 20.17 -6.16 -7.99
N GLU A 113 20.10 -5.31 -6.98
CA GLU A 113 21.09 -5.38 -5.87
C GLU A 113 20.56 -6.07 -4.60
N VAL A 114 21.40 -6.93 -4.01
CA VAL A 114 21.17 -7.58 -2.71
C VAL A 114 21.29 -6.50 -1.63
N PRO A 115 20.38 -6.46 -0.63
CA PRO A 115 20.50 -5.54 0.50
C PRO A 115 21.88 -5.62 1.17
N GLU A 116 22.45 -4.47 1.54
CA GLU A 116 23.83 -4.35 2.07
C GLU A 116 24.14 -5.33 3.22
N HIS A 117 23.17 -5.58 4.10
CA HIS A 117 23.32 -6.49 5.24
C HIS A 117 23.30 -7.99 4.87
N LEU A 118 22.87 -8.33 3.66
CA LEU A 118 22.78 -9.72 3.17
C LEU A 118 23.91 -10.07 2.20
N VAL A 119 24.75 -9.10 1.82
CA VAL A 119 25.87 -9.33 0.90
C VAL A 119 26.81 -10.39 1.45
N THR A 120 27.20 -10.29 2.72
CA THR A 120 28.07 -11.28 3.38
C THR A 120 27.43 -12.67 3.41
N LEU A 121 26.12 -12.75 3.65
CA LEU A 121 25.39 -14.02 3.64
C LEU A 121 25.36 -14.61 2.23
N PHE A 122 25.14 -13.77 1.22
CA PHE A 122 25.09 -14.16 -0.19
C PHE A 122 26.44 -14.68 -0.68
N GLU A 123 27.53 -13.96 -0.43
CA GLU A 123 28.90 -14.36 -0.82
C GLU A 123 29.29 -15.73 -0.24
N ASN A 124 28.99 -15.94 1.05
CA ASN A 124 29.23 -17.23 1.71
C ASN A 124 28.41 -18.36 1.08
N SER A 125 27.18 -18.06 0.66
CA SER A 125 26.24 -19.05 0.12
C SER A 125 26.56 -19.45 -1.33
N ILE A 126 27.18 -18.57 -2.12
CA ILE A 126 27.46 -18.83 -3.55
C ILE A 126 28.57 -19.87 -3.76
N SER A 127 29.50 -20.02 -2.81
CA SER A 127 30.69 -20.87 -2.93
C SER A 127 30.42 -22.32 -3.36
N ASN A 128 29.23 -22.86 -3.06
CA ASN A 128 28.84 -24.24 -3.37
C ASN A 128 27.64 -24.34 -4.34
N LEU A 129 27.26 -23.26 -5.01
CA LEU A 129 26.07 -23.20 -5.87
C LEU A 129 26.45 -23.04 -7.34
N THR A 130 25.61 -23.57 -8.24
CA THR A 130 25.72 -23.27 -9.68
C THR A 130 25.22 -21.86 -9.99
N GLU A 131 25.58 -21.30 -11.14
CA GLU A 131 25.18 -19.93 -11.54
C GLU A 131 23.65 -19.75 -11.52
N GLU A 132 22.90 -20.75 -12.00
CA GLU A 132 21.43 -20.75 -11.97
C GLU A 132 20.88 -20.73 -10.53
N GLN A 133 21.48 -21.52 -9.64
CA GLN A 133 21.09 -21.57 -8.22
C GLN A 133 21.46 -20.27 -7.50
N GLY A 134 22.57 -19.63 -7.87
CA GLY A 134 22.98 -18.33 -7.34
C GLY A 134 21.96 -17.23 -7.65
N ILE A 135 21.41 -17.23 -8.88
CA ILE A 135 20.34 -16.31 -9.28
C ILE A 135 19.07 -16.56 -8.46
N GLN A 136 18.69 -17.83 -8.27
CA GLN A 136 17.52 -18.19 -7.44
C GLN A 136 17.71 -17.78 -5.98
N MET A 137 18.89 -18.03 -5.42
CA MET A 137 19.24 -17.66 -4.04
C MET A 137 19.19 -16.15 -3.84
N LYS A 138 19.71 -15.38 -4.79
CA LYS A 138 19.59 -13.91 -4.81
C LYS A 138 18.14 -13.45 -4.74
N GLY A 139 17.26 -14.11 -5.50
CA GLY A 139 15.82 -13.85 -5.47
C GLY A 139 15.16 -14.17 -4.12
N VAL A 140 15.57 -15.29 -3.48
CA VAL A 140 15.06 -15.68 -2.16
C VAL A 140 15.51 -14.69 -1.08
N LEU A 141 16.79 -14.35 -1.03
CA LEU A 141 17.33 -13.39 -0.06
C LEU A 141 16.67 -12.02 -0.21
N LYS A 142 16.39 -11.58 -1.43
CA LYS A 142 15.66 -10.33 -1.67
C LYS A 142 14.22 -10.39 -1.17
N ARG A 143 13.50 -11.48 -1.43
CA ARG A 143 12.10 -11.65 -0.99
C ARG A 143 11.97 -11.77 0.52
N GLN A 144 12.96 -12.37 1.17
CA GLN A 144 12.97 -12.60 2.61
C GLN A 144 13.95 -11.67 3.34
N ALA A 145 14.28 -10.52 2.75
CA ALA A 145 15.27 -9.61 3.34
C ALA A 145 14.89 -9.21 4.77
N ASP A 146 13.60 -8.93 4.99
CA ASP A 146 13.03 -8.54 6.28
C ASP A 146 13.08 -9.66 7.35
N ALA A 147 13.30 -10.92 6.96
CA ALA A 147 13.37 -12.04 7.88
C ALA A 147 14.76 -12.19 8.53
N PHE A 148 15.78 -11.53 7.97
CA PHE A 148 17.15 -11.57 8.49
C PHE A 148 17.43 -10.35 9.36
N ALA A 149 18.24 -10.55 10.40
CA ALA A 149 18.63 -9.47 11.28
C ALA A 149 19.50 -8.46 10.54
N ASN A 150 19.06 -7.20 10.50
CA ASN A 150 19.88 -6.11 9.98
C ASN A 150 20.79 -5.60 11.12
N PRO A 151 22.13 -5.59 10.93
CA PRO A 151 23.07 -5.05 11.93
C PRO A 151 22.84 -3.56 12.22
N LYS A 152 22.11 -2.84 11.35
CA LYS A 152 21.73 -1.44 11.53
C LYS A 152 20.48 -1.25 12.41
N ASN A 153 20.21 -2.16 13.35
CA ASN A 153 19.38 -1.91 14.55
C ASN A 153 17.84 -1.94 14.40
N GLU A 154 17.28 -2.63 13.39
CA GLU A 154 15.82 -2.82 13.33
C GLU A 154 15.44 -4.10 14.08
N LEU A 155 15.12 -3.97 15.38
CA LEU A 155 14.43 -5.03 16.10
C LEU A 155 13.02 -5.17 15.51
N GLY A 156 12.62 -6.39 15.16
CA GLY A 156 11.28 -6.66 14.65
C GLY A 156 10.23 -6.42 15.74
N ILE A 157 9.27 -5.54 15.48
CA ILE A 157 8.11 -5.31 16.35
C ILE A 157 6.90 -6.05 15.77
N THR A 158 6.08 -6.64 16.64
CA THR A 158 4.82 -7.27 16.26
C THR A 158 3.68 -6.70 17.09
N ASP A 159 2.67 -6.16 16.41
CA ASP A 159 1.44 -5.64 17.05
C ASP A 159 0.37 -6.72 17.26
N LEU A 160 0.59 -7.92 16.72
CA LEU A 160 -0.39 -9.02 16.71
C LEU A 160 -0.71 -9.55 18.11
N ILE A 161 0.29 -9.58 19.00
CA ILE A 161 0.17 -10.16 20.33
C ILE A 161 0.68 -9.14 21.33
N LYS A 162 -0.17 -8.76 22.28
CA LYS A 162 0.21 -7.96 23.45
C LYS A 162 0.16 -8.86 24.68
N HIS A 163 1.30 -9.09 25.31
CA HIS A 163 1.38 -9.92 26.51
C HIS A 163 0.83 -9.15 27.72
N LYS A 164 -0.18 -9.70 28.38
CA LYS A 164 -0.68 -9.18 29.66
C LYS A 164 -0.04 -9.97 30.80
N ILE A 165 0.74 -9.30 31.63
CA ILE A 165 1.28 -9.89 32.86
C ILE A 165 0.15 -9.87 33.91
N ASN A 166 -0.27 -11.03 34.40
CA ASN A 166 -1.28 -11.12 35.45
C ASN A 166 -0.61 -11.04 36.82
N THR A 167 -0.77 -9.90 37.51
CA THR A 167 -0.21 -9.66 38.85
C THR A 167 -1.13 -10.09 39.99
N GLY A 168 -2.35 -10.57 39.70
CA GLY A 168 -3.34 -10.93 40.74
C GLY A 168 -3.64 -9.75 41.67
N ASP A 169 -3.61 -10.01 42.98
CA ASP A 169 -3.85 -9.02 44.04
C ASP A 169 -2.56 -8.32 44.54
N ALA A 170 -1.43 -8.55 43.87
CA ALA A 170 -0.16 -7.95 44.29
C ALA A 170 -0.18 -6.43 44.12
N THR A 171 0.20 -5.70 45.17
CA THR A 171 0.32 -4.24 45.14
C THR A 171 1.62 -3.82 44.44
N PRO A 172 1.65 -2.67 43.74
CA PRO A 172 2.87 -2.16 43.13
C PRO A 172 3.98 -1.93 44.16
N ILE A 173 5.17 -2.45 43.89
CA ILE A 173 6.33 -2.30 44.77
C ILE A 173 7.26 -1.25 44.15
N THR A 174 7.67 -0.26 44.95
CA THR A 174 8.62 0.76 44.54
C THR A 174 9.97 0.53 45.22
N TYR A 175 11.05 0.59 44.43
CA TYR A 175 12.42 0.50 44.92
C TYR A 175 13.23 1.70 44.42
N ASN A 176 14.06 2.26 45.29
CA ASN A 176 15.00 3.31 44.89
C ASN A 176 16.09 2.70 43.99
N PRO A 177 16.41 3.29 42.83
CA PRO A 177 17.49 2.82 41.97
C PRO A 177 18.82 2.79 42.72
N ARG A 178 19.59 1.72 42.55
CA ARG A 178 20.95 1.64 43.10
C ARG A 178 21.92 2.46 42.25
N ARG A 179 22.84 3.18 42.89
CA ARG A 179 23.88 3.95 42.19
C ARG A 179 24.81 3.02 41.41
N LEU A 180 25.05 3.31 40.14
CA LEU A 180 26.07 2.62 39.36
C LEU A 180 27.48 3.18 39.70
N PRO A 181 28.52 2.33 39.77
CA PRO A 181 29.91 2.78 39.83
C PRO A 181 30.27 3.67 38.64
N LEU A 182 31.13 4.68 38.85
CA LEU A 182 31.50 5.67 37.83
C LEU A 182 31.96 5.03 36.50
N ALA A 183 32.77 3.97 36.57
CA ALA A 183 33.26 3.26 35.39
C ALA A 183 32.17 2.63 34.51
N LYS A 184 30.96 2.43 35.04
CA LYS A 184 29.83 1.82 34.31
C LYS A 184 28.74 2.81 33.92
N GLN A 185 28.78 4.04 34.44
CA GLN A 185 27.76 5.06 34.17
C GLN A 185 27.74 5.42 32.68
N GLU A 186 28.90 5.71 32.10
CA GLU A 186 28.99 6.10 30.68
C GLU A 186 28.45 5.00 29.74
N VAL A 187 28.73 3.74 30.04
CA VAL A 187 28.24 2.60 29.26
C VAL A 187 26.72 2.46 29.40
N ALA A 188 26.19 2.62 30.62
CA ALA A 188 24.76 2.54 30.87
C ALA A 188 23.99 3.68 30.18
N ASP A 189 24.51 4.90 30.23
CA ASP A 189 23.90 6.07 29.59
C ASP A 189 23.91 5.92 28.06
N ARG A 190 25.04 5.45 27.49
CA ARG A 190 25.15 5.18 26.04
C ARG A 190 24.15 4.13 25.57
N GLU A 191 24.04 3.03 26.30
CA GLU A 191 23.11 1.96 25.93
C GLU A 191 21.65 2.37 26.17
N GLY A 192 21.37 3.13 27.23
CA GLY A 192 20.06 3.72 27.47
C GLY A 192 19.63 4.62 26.31
N GLN A 193 20.54 5.46 25.81
CA GLN A 193 20.27 6.29 24.63
C GLN A 193 20.03 5.45 23.38
N ARG A 194 20.83 4.38 23.16
CA ARG A 194 20.62 3.46 22.04
C ARG A 194 19.21 2.83 22.07
N MET A 195 18.75 2.41 23.25
CA MET A 195 17.43 1.79 23.40
C MET A 195 16.28 2.78 23.19
N LEU A 196 16.45 4.05 23.60
CA LEU A 196 15.51 5.15 23.31
C LEU A 196 15.41 5.42 21.81
N ASP A 197 16.54 5.48 21.12
CA ASP A 197 16.59 5.74 19.68
C ASP A 197 15.91 4.62 18.87
N ILE A 198 15.99 3.37 19.34
CA ILE A 198 15.30 2.21 18.72
C ILE A 198 13.81 2.19 19.10
N GLY A 199 13.40 2.86 20.19
CA GLY A 199 12.03 2.88 20.68
C GLY A 199 11.63 1.63 21.48
N VAL A 200 12.59 0.98 22.14
CA VAL A 200 12.33 -0.16 23.04
C VAL A 200 11.88 0.31 24.43
N ILE A 201 12.40 1.45 24.89
CA ILE A 201 12.10 2.08 26.19
C ILE A 201 11.59 3.50 26.01
#